data_AF-A0A6P1GPE3-F1
#
_entry.id   AF-A0A6P1GPE3-F1
#
_cell.length_a   1.000
_cell.length_b   1.000
_cell.length_c   1.000
_cell.angle_alpha   90.00
_cell.angle_beta   90.00
_cell.angle_gamma   90.00
#
_symmetry.space_group_name_H-M   'P 1'
#
loop_
_entity.id
_entity.type
_entity.pdbx_description
1 polymer ?
#
loop_
_entity_poly.entity_id
_entity_poly.type
_entity_poly.pdbx_seq_one_letter_code
_entity_poly.pdbx_strand_id
1 'polypeptide(L)' 'MSSFNDRLRDECLNKHWFLSLDDARSKIEAWRTDFNETRPHTSLGFMTPTKFASSAGTNSDR' A
#
# COMPACT_ATOMS: atom_id res chain seq x y z
N MET A 1 4.00 0.83 13.17
CA MET A 1 4.16 1.36 11.79
C MET A 1 5.23 0.61 10.98
N SER A 2 5.39 -0.72 11.15
CA SER A 2 6.43 -1.48 10.40
C SER A 2 5.89 -2.29 9.20
N SER A 3 4.58 -2.59 9.13
CA SER A 3 4.02 -3.47 8.09
C SER A 3 4.27 -2.98 6.65
N PHE A 4 4.11 -1.68 6.38
CA PHE A 4 4.23 -1.16 5.02
C PHE A 4 5.66 -1.22 4.48
N ASN A 5 6.64 -0.77 5.27
CA ASN A 5 8.01 -0.65 4.80
C ASN A 5 8.68 -2.02 4.63
N ASP A 6 8.37 -2.97 5.51
CA ASP A 6 8.84 -4.35 5.39
C ASP A 6 8.25 -5.03 4.15
N ARG A 7 6.95 -4.84 3.88
CA ARG A 7 6.26 -5.35 2.68
C ARG A 7 6.78 -4.73 1.40
N LEU A 8 7.01 -3.42 1.38
CA LEU A 8 7.57 -2.72 0.21
C LEU A 8 8.93 -3.30 -0.16
N ARG A 9 9.77 -3.56 0.85
CA ARG A 9 11.11 -4.09 0.63
C ARG A 9 11.07 -5.53 0.13
N ASP A 10 10.29 -6.40 0.77
CA ASP A 10 10.26 -7.83 0.45
C ASP A 10 9.46 -8.16 -0.82
N GLU A 11 8.32 -7.49 -1.02
CA GLU A 11 7.40 -7.81 -2.12
C GLU A 11 7.63 -6.95 -3.38
N CYS A 12 8.14 -5.72 -3.25
CA CYS A 12 8.38 -4.83 -4.40
C CYS A 12 9.87 -4.75 -4.74
N LEU A 13 10.69 -4.23 -3.83
CA LEU A 13 12.08 -3.87 -4.13
C LEU A 13 12.98 -5.10 -4.33
N ASN A 14 12.82 -6.14 -3.52
CA ASN A 14 13.63 -7.35 -3.63
C ASN A 14 13.17 -8.29 -4.77
N LYS A 15 11.96 -8.10 -5.31
CA LYS A 15 11.40 -8.96 -6.39
C LYS A 15 11.63 -8.42 -7.79
N HIS A 16 11.95 -7.13 -7.92
CA HIS A 16 12.08 -6.48 -9.22
C HIS A 16 13.50 -5.98 -9.45
N TRP A 17 14.06 -6.33 -10.61
CA TRP A 17 15.20 -5.60 -11.15
C TRP A 17 14.70 -4.30 -11.78
N PHE A 18 15.40 -3.21 -11.48
CA PHE A 18 15.12 -1.90 -12.03
C PHE A 18 16.12 -1.58 -13.13
N LEU A 19 15.60 -1.27 -14.31
CA LEU A 19 16.42 -0.93 -15.47
C LEU A 19 16.77 0.56 -15.50
N SER A 20 15.93 1.39 -14.86
CA SER A 20 16.11 2.85 -14.74
C SER A 20 15.31 3.38 -13.54
N LEU A 21 15.56 4.64 -13.16
CA LEU A 21 14.77 5.31 -12.11
C LEU A 21 13.29 5.47 -12.50
N ASP A 22 13.00 5.60 -13.79
CA ASP A 22 11.64 5.72 -14.31
C ASP A 22 10.87 4.39 -14.20
N ASP A 23 11.55 3.28 -14.56
CA ASP A 23 11.04 1.92 -14.37
C ASP A 23 10.82 1.61 -12.88
N ALA A 24 11.74 2.03 -12.00
CA ALA A 24 11.57 1.90 -10.57
C ALA A 24 10.36 2.67 -10.04
N ARG A 25 10.19 3.93 -10.45
CA ARG A 25 9.02 4.74 -10.07
C ARG A 25 7.72 4.11 -10.51
N SER A 26 7.65 3.65 -11.76
CA SER A 26 6.44 3.02 -12.30
C SER A 26 6.07 1.74 -11.55
N LYS A 27 7.06 0.88 -11.25
CA LYS A 27 6.84 -0.37 -10.49
C LYS A 27 6.43 -0.11 -9.04
N ILE A 28 7.07 0.87 -8.38
CA ILE A 28 6.75 1.23 -6.99
C ILE A 28 5.34 1.81 -6.90
N GLU A 29 4.95 2.71 -7.81
CA GLU A 29 3.60 3.27 -7.81
C GLU A 29 2.53 2.22 -8.12
N ALA A 30 2.79 1.32 -9.08
CA ALA A 30 1.89 0.20 -9.35
C ALA A 30 1.70 -0.70 -8.11
N TRP A 31 2.80 -1.05 -7.41
CA TRP A 31 2.74 -1.84 -6.18
C TRP A 31 2.02 -1.09 -5.06
N ARG A 32 2.26 0.21 -4.91
CA ARG A 32 1.59 1.05 -3.91
C ARG A 32 0.08 1.09 -4.13
N THR A 33 -0.37 1.22 -5.38
CA THR A 33 -1.80 1.18 -5.72
C THR A 33 -2.41 -0.18 -5.38
N ASP A 34 -1.77 -1.30 -5.77
CA ASP A 34 -2.22 -2.64 -5.38
C ASP A 34 -2.33 -2.78 -3.84
N PHE A 35 -1.28 -2.41 -3.11
CA PHE A 35 -1.26 -2.50 -1.65
C PHE A 35 -2.38 -1.70 -0.97
N ASN A 36 -2.73 -0.54 -1.54
CA ASN A 36 -3.75 0.36 -0.99
C ASN A 36 -5.18 0.01 -1.42
N GLU A 37 -5.37 -0.63 -2.57
CA GLU A 37 -6.70 -0.86 -3.14
C GLU A 37 -7.16 -2.32 -3.01
N THR A 38 -6.26 -3.29 -3.12
CA THR A 38 -6.65 -4.71 -3.23
C THR A 38 -6.41 -5.48 -1.95
N ARG A 39 -5.44 -5.07 -1.13
CA ARG A 39 -5.02 -5.89 0.02
C ARG A 39 -5.74 -5.49 1.32
N PRO A 40 -6.58 -6.38 1.88
CA PRO A 40 -7.18 -6.16 3.18
C PRO A 40 -6.11 -6.28 4.26
N HIS A 41 -5.96 -5.26 5.11
CA HIS A 41 -5.02 -5.29 6.22
C HIS A 41 -5.75 -5.71 7.48
N THR A 42 -5.28 -6.76 8.13
CA THR A 42 -5.82 -7.23 9.41
C THR A 42 -5.74 -6.15 10.50
N SER A 43 -4.69 -5.32 10.47
CA SER A 43 -4.55 -4.15 11.34
C SER A 43 -5.60 -3.05 11.10
N LEU A 44 -6.24 -3.05 9.93
CA LEU A 44 -7.34 -2.14 9.57
C LEU A 44 -8.70 -2.84 9.64
N GLY A 45 -8.81 -3.94 10.41
CA GLY A 45 -10.05 -4.70 10.51
C GLY A 45 -10.44 -5.42 9.22
N PHE A 46 -9.45 -5.93 8.47
CA PHE A 46 -9.62 -6.54 7.14
C PHE A 46 -10.14 -5.56 6.07
N MET A 47 -10.01 -4.26 6.30
CA MET A 47 -10.27 -3.25 5.27
C MET A 47 -9.00 -2.94 4.48
N THR A 48 -9.19 -2.57 3.22
CA THR A 48 -8.11 -1.99 2.41
C THR A 48 -7.82 -0.58 2.91
N PRO A 49 -6.58 -0.06 2.77
CA PRO A 49 -6.24 1.28 3.25
C PRO A 49 -7.12 2.36 2.64
N THR A 50 -7.48 2.24 1.36
CA THR A 50 -8.43 3.16 0.70
C THR A 50 -9.82 3.13 1.35
N LYS A 51 -10.31 1.94 1.71
CA LYS A 51 -11.61 1.78 2.37
C LYS A 51 -11.59 2.29 3.80
N PHE A 52 -10.49 2.09 4.51
CA PHE A 52 -10.27 2.66 5.84
C PHE A 52 -10.14 4.19 5.81
N ALA A 53 -9.42 4.77 4.85
CA ALA A 53 -9.31 6.21 4.68
C ALA A 53 -10.67 6.85 4.35
N SER A 54 -11.48 6.16 3.55
CA SER A 54 -12.84 6.58 3.21
C SER A 54 -13.81 6.49 4.41
N SER A 55 -13.67 5.49 5.28
CA SER A 55 -14.48 5.36 6.51
C SER A 55 -13.98 6.23 7.67
N ALA A 56 -12.69 6.58 7.70
CA ALA A 56 -12.16 7.54 8.67
C ALA A 56 -12.68 8.98 8.42
N GLY A 57 -13.11 9.28 7.20
CA GLY A 57 -13.78 10.54 6.85
C GLY A 57 -15.21 10.69 7.38
N THR A 58 -15.81 9.64 7.95
CA THR A 58 -17.20 9.67 8.46
C THR A 58 -17.32 9.76 9.99
N ASN A 59 -16.23 10.03 10.72
CA ASN A 59 -16.29 10.29 12.16
C ASN A 59 -16.05 11.78 12.47
N SER A 60 -16.81 12.63 11.79
CA SER A 60 -17.27 13.89 12.36
C SER A 60 -18.73 13.65 12.71
N ASP A 61 -19.14 14.02 13.91
CA ASP A 61 -20.48 13.80 14.51
C ASP A 61 -20.69 12.46 15.25
N ARG A 62 -20.12 12.37 16.46
CA ARG A 62 -20.86 12.20 17.73
C ARG A 62 -19.96 12.40 18.95
#